data_AF-A0A841ETS0-F1
#
_entry.id   AF-A0A841ETS0-F1
#
_cell.length_a   1.000
_cell.length_b   1.000
_cell.length_c   1.000
_cell.angle_alpha   90.00
_cell.angle_beta   90.00
_cell.angle_gamma   90.00
#
_symmetry.space_group_name_H-M   'P 1'
#
loop_
_entity.id
_entity.type
_entity.pdbx_description
1 polymer ?
#
loop_
_entity_poly.entity_id
_entity_poly.type
_entity_poly.pdbx_seq_one_letter_code
_entity_poly.pdbx_strand_id
1 'polypeptide(L)' 'MENIIHLKSVVDSILFSFIGICILVVSFVIIEKITPENIYKQVVDKNNMAIAIIFAAFIIAIAIIISSAIHG' A
#
# COMPACT_ATOMS: atom_id res chain seq x y z
N MET A 1 36.16 -12.93 -7.24
CA MET A 1 34.92 -12.80 -8.04
C MET A 1 33.85 -13.67 -7.40
N GLU A 2 33.48 -13.34 -6.18
CA GLU A 2 32.54 -14.13 -5.37
C GLU A 2 31.13 -13.54 -5.55
N ASN A 3 30.23 -14.36 -6.10
CA ASN A 3 28.77 -14.21 -6.11
C ASN A 3 28.19 -12.80 -6.27
N ILE A 4 28.05 -12.40 -7.54
CA ILE A 4 27.38 -11.17 -8.00
C ILE A 4 25.86 -11.17 -7.69
N ILE A 5 25.31 -12.28 -7.19
CA ILE A 5 23.95 -12.38 -6.70
C ILE A 5 23.98 -13.10 -5.34
N HIS A 6 23.89 -12.35 -4.26
CA HIS A 6 23.48 -12.92 -2.98
C HIS A 6 22.01 -13.35 -3.14
N LEU A 7 21.78 -14.58 -3.59
CA LEU A 7 20.44 -15.16 -3.79
C LEU A 7 19.55 -14.94 -2.55
N LYS A 8 20.17 -14.98 -1.37
CA LYS A 8 19.55 -14.64 -0.09
C LYS A 8 18.95 -13.23 -0.08
N SER A 9 19.67 -12.20 -0.52
CA SER A 9 19.19 -10.82 -0.56
C SER A 9 18.02 -10.65 -1.53
N VAL A 10 18.03 -11.33 -2.68
CA VAL A 10 16.92 -11.30 -3.65
C VAL A 10 15.66 -11.93 -3.05
N VAL A 11 15.82 -13.08 -2.38
CA VAL A 11 14.71 -13.76 -1.70
C VAL A 11 14.15 -12.89 -0.57
N ASP A 12 15.02 -12.27 0.23
CA ASP A 12 14.62 -11.36 1.31
C ASP A 12 13.84 -10.15 0.74
N SER A 13 14.32 -9.51 -0.35
CA SER A 13 13.62 -8.39 -1.00
C SER A 13 12.23 -8.75 -1.55
N ILE A 14 12.10 -9.92 -2.18
CA ILE A 14 10.80 -10.41 -2.68
C ILE A 14 9.83 -10.64 -1.52
N LEU A 15 10.32 -11.25 -0.43
CA LEU A 15 9.51 -11.52 0.75
C LEU A 15 9.00 -10.22 1.40
N PHE A 16 9.89 -9.24 1.61
CA PHE A 16 9.50 -7.94 2.17
C PHE A 16 8.59 -7.14 1.25
N SER A 17 8.76 -7.23 -0.08
CA SER A 17 7.83 -6.63 -1.04
C SER A 17 6.43 -7.21 -0.90
N PHE A 18 6.30 -8.54 -0.81
CA PHE A 18 5.01 -9.19 -0.58
C PHE A 18 4.37 -8.80 0.76
N ILE A 19 5.17 -8.75 1.83
CA ILE A 19 4.70 -8.30 3.14
C ILE A 19 4.15 -6.87 3.06
N GLY A 20 4.89 -5.96 2.41
CA GLY A 20 4.45 -4.57 2.22
C GLY A 20 3.12 -4.48 1.45
N ILE A 21 2.98 -5.24 0.36
CA ILE A 21 1.73 -5.30 -0.41
C ILE A 21 0.58 -5.83 0.46
N CYS A 22 0.82 -6.90 1.24
CA CYS A 22 -0.21 -7.46 2.13
C CYS A 22 -0.67 -6.43 3.17
N ILE A 23 0.25 -5.72 3.81
CA ILE A 23 -0.07 -4.66 4.78
C ILE A 23 -0.85 -3.52 4.13
N LEU A 24 -0.48 -3.12 2.91
CA LEU A 24 -1.16 -2.08 2.15
C LEU A 24 -2.62 -2.48 1.86
N VAL A 25 -2.85 -3.71 1.39
CA VAL A 25 -4.19 -4.24 1.12
C VAL A 25 -5.04 -4.33 2.38
N VAL A 26 -4.47 -4.82 3.49
CA VAL A 26 -5.17 -4.89 4.78
C VAL A 26 -5.56 -3.49 5.26
N SER A 27 -4.64 -2.53 5.18
CA SER A 27 -4.88 -1.14 5.58
C SER A 27 -5.96 -0.49 4.72
N PHE A 28 -5.94 -0.75 3.41
CA PHE A 28 -6.99 -0.32 2.49
C PHE A 28 -8.37 -0.83 2.89
N VAL A 29 -8.50 -2.15 3.13
CA VAL A 29 -9.77 -2.77 3.54
C VAL A 29 -10.26 -2.19 4.87
N ILE A 30 -9.36 -1.93 5.82
CA ILE A 30 -9.71 -1.31 7.09
C ILE A 30 -10.27 0.10 6.87
N ILE A 31 -9.60 0.94 6.07
CA ILE A 31 -10.07 2.30 5.76
C ILE A 31 -11.42 2.26 5.04
N GLU A 32 -11.58 1.38 4.04
CA GLU A 32 -12.84 1.24 3.31
C GLU A 32 -13.99 0.88 4.26
N LYS A 33 -13.74 0.00 5.24
CA LYS A 33 -14.74 -0.41 6.24
C LYS A 33 -15.05 0.67 7.27
N ILE A 34 -14.07 1.48 7.65
CA ILE A 34 -14.25 2.60 8.59
C ILE A 34 -14.95 3.77 7.90
N THR A 35 -14.69 3.97 6.60
CA THR A 35 -15.30 5.05 5.82
C THR A 35 -16.81 4.77 5.68
N PRO A 36 -17.69 5.64 6.21
CA PRO A 36 -19.15 5.39 6.19
C PRO A 36 -19.71 5.35 4.78
N GLU A 37 -19.03 6.05 3.87
CA GLU A 37 -19.41 6.21 2.48
C GLU A 37 -18.67 5.19 1.61
N ASN A 38 -19.40 4.58 0.68
CA ASN A 38 -18.82 3.61 -0.22
C ASN A 38 -17.94 4.34 -1.24
N ILE A 39 -16.61 4.25 -1.05
CA ILE A 39 -15.61 4.97 -1.85
C ILE A 39 -15.78 4.67 -3.33
N TYR A 40 -15.99 3.40 -3.67
CA TYR A 40 -16.22 2.98 -5.05
C TYR A 40 -17.44 3.68 -5.67
N LYS A 41 -18.57 3.68 -4.96
CA LYS A 41 -19.80 4.36 -5.40
C LYS A 41 -19.60 5.87 -5.57
N GLN A 42 -18.88 6.49 -4.66
CA GLN A 42 -18.63 7.94 -4.72
C GLN A 42 -17.68 8.32 -5.87
N VAL A 43 -16.65 7.52 -6.12
CA VAL A 43 -15.67 7.81 -7.17
C VAL A 43 -16.22 7.45 -8.55
N VAL A 44 -16.81 6.26 -8.71
CA VAL A 44 -17.25 5.74 -10.01
C VAL A 44 -18.60 6.31 -10.42
N ASP A 45 -19.62 6.23 -9.54
CA ASP A 45 -20.98 6.65 -9.92
C ASP A 45 -21.17 8.16 -9.79
N LYS A 46 -20.65 8.75 -8.70
CA LYS A 46 -20.84 10.18 -8.39
C LYS A 46 -19.71 11.07 -8.90
N ASN A 47 -18.63 10.52 -9.46
CA ASN A 47 -17.45 11.28 -9.92
C ASN A 47 -16.90 12.25 -8.84
N ASN A 48 -16.95 11.83 -7.57
CA ASN A 48 -16.50 12.66 -6.46
C ASN A 48 -14.97 12.66 -6.38
N MET A 49 -14.37 13.63 -7.06
CA MET A 49 -12.91 13.82 -7.12
C MET A 49 -12.29 14.07 -5.73
N ALA A 50 -13.03 14.71 -4.81
CA ALA A 50 -12.51 14.99 -3.46
C ALA A 50 -12.22 13.70 -2.69
N ILE A 51 -13.12 12.72 -2.75
CA ILE A 51 -12.91 11.42 -2.11
C ILE A 51 -11.79 10.64 -2.81
N ALA A 52 -11.70 10.70 -4.14
CA ALA A 52 -10.61 10.06 -4.88
C ALA A 52 -9.23 10.61 -4.46
N ILE A 53 -9.10 11.93 -4.31
CA ILE A 53 -7.85 12.58 -3.88
C ILE A 53 -7.48 12.19 -2.45
N ILE A 54 -8.44 12.25 -1.52
CA ILE A 54 -8.22 11.86 -0.12
C ILE A 54 -7.79 10.40 -0.04
N PHE A 55 -8.46 9.53 -0.80
CA PHE A 55 -8.15 8.11 -0.87
C PHE A 55 -6.74 7.85 -1.42
N ALA A 56 -6.35 8.54 -2.50
CA ALA A 56 -4.99 8.46 -3.03
C ALA A 56 -3.94 8.94 -2.02
N ALA A 57 -4.22 10.03 -1.29
CA ALA A 57 -3.34 10.53 -0.23
C ALA A 57 -3.15 9.51 0.90
N PHE A 58 -4.21 8.80 1.29
CA PHE A 58 -4.10 7.72 2.28
C PHE A 58 -3.21 6.57 1.82
N ILE A 59 -3.36 6.11 0.56
CA ILE A 59 -2.51 5.06 -0.01
C ILE A 59 -1.04 5.49 0.02
N ILE A 60 -0.76 6.72 -0.39
CA ILE A 60 0.61 7.27 -0.39
C ILE A 60 1.17 7.32 1.03
N ALA A 61 0.39 7.81 2.01
CA ALA A 61 0.81 7.87 3.40
C ALA A 61 1.16 6.48 3.96
N ILE A 62 0.33 5.47 3.71
CA ILE A 62 0.59 4.09 4.15
C ILE A 62 1.83 3.53 3.48
N ALA A 63 2.00 3.74 2.17
CA ALA A 63 3.18 3.30 1.44
C ALA A 63 4.48 3.90 2.01
N ILE A 64 4.45 5.18 2.41
CA ILE A 64 5.59 5.84 3.07
C ILE A 64 5.86 5.20 4.44
N ILE A 65 4.84 4.97 5.27
CA ILE A 65 5.01 4.31 6.58
C ILE A 65 5.65 2.92 6.42
N ILE A 66 5.17 2.13 5.46
CA ILE A 66 5.73 0.80 5.16
C ILE A 66 7.19 0.93 4.71
N SER A 67 7.49 1.87 3.82
CA SER A 67 8.86 2.12 3.35
C SER A 67 9.79 2.47 4.52
N SER A 68 9.35 3.37 5.40
CA SER A 68 10.10 3.75 6.61
C SER A 68 10.29 2.59 7.58
N ALA A 69 9.31 1.70 7.72
CA ALA A 69 9.41 0.53 8.59
C ALA A 69 10.37 -0.54 8.06
N ILE A 70 10.52 -0.66 6.73
CA ILE A 70 11.43 -1.63 6.09
C ILE A 70 12.88 -1.11 6.06
N HIS A 71 13.07 0.20 5.90
CA HIS A 71 14.41 0.83 5.85
C HIS A 71 14.90 1.34 7.21
N GLY A 72 14.16 1.10 8.29
CA GLY A 72 14.47 1.52 9.67
C GLY A 72 15.37 0.56 10.44
#